data_AF-A0A8T5KS11-F1
#
_entry.id   AF-A0A8T5KS11-F1
#
_cell.length_a   1.000
_cell.length_b   1.000
_cell.length_c   1.000
_cell.angle_alpha   90.00
_cell.angle_beta   90.00
_cell.angle_gamma   90.00
#
_symmetry.space_group_name_H-M   'P 1'
#
loop_
_entity.id
_entity.type
_entity.pdbx_description
1 polymer ?
#
loop_
_entity_poly.entity_id
_entity_poly.type
_entity_poly.pdbx_seq_one_letter_code
_entity_poly.pdbx_strand_id
1 'polypeptide(L)'
;MEIFKQETRKSCGVACLRSALNHYGNNFSEKDIWAKHTSFKSQDGGILNPIISLGVTALKFGFDVTYFGYNPIITSNNHSSNLKESLKKKSKTYFDYGKFYVNEALHFLGMGGKLKIDKLNIRKIKKIVDRNKFVLVEIKPVFITNKGPIKANHKVIVKGYNKRGFKVLNPSDAKEYLLDFDTFLLAF
;
A
#
# COMPACT_ATOMS: atom_id res chain seq x y z
N MET A 1 12.29 -11.47 7.03
CA MET A 1 11.50 -10.28 7.37
C MET A 1 10.55 -10.64 8.48
N GLU A 2 10.58 -9.85 9.54
CA GLU A 2 9.67 -9.91 10.69
C GLU A 2 8.53 -8.90 10.50
N ILE A 3 7.36 -9.17 11.09
CA ILE A 3 6.22 -8.25 11.07
C ILE A 3 6.06 -7.64 12.46
N PHE A 4 6.00 -6.31 12.52
CA PHE A 4 5.68 -5.62 13.76
C PHE A 4 4.17 -5.47 13.92
N LYS A 5 3.70 -5.65 15.16
CA LYS A 5 2.29 -5.43 15.51
C LYS A 5 1.93 -3.96 15.40
N GLN A 6 0.76 -3.67 14.83
CA GLN A 6 0.23 -2.31 14.73
C GLN A 6 -0.11 -1.76 16.13
N GLU A 7 0.27 -0.51 16.42
CA GLU A 7 0.02 0.11 17.74
C GLU A 7 -1.43 0.57 17.88
N THR A 8 -2.09 0.92 16.77
CA THR A 8 -3.49 1.33 16.73
C THR A 8 -4.27 0.61 15.64
N ARG A 9 -5.61 0.52 15.76
CA ARG A 9 -6.48 -0.10 14.72
C ARG A 9 -6.36 0.55 13.32
N LYS A 10 -5.86 1.79 13.24
CA LYS A 10 -5.72 2.56 11.97
C LYS A 10 -4.29 2.54 11.40
N SER A 11 -3.35 1.88 12.07
CA SER A 11 -1.90 1.90 11.75
C SER A 11 -1.40 0.68 10.97
N CYS A 12 -2.27 -0.20 10.46
CA CYS A 12 -1.83 -1.41 9.74
C CYS A 12 -0.84 -1.14 8.59
N GLY A 13 -1.06 -0.06 7.82
CA GLY A 13 -0.14 0.37 6.77
C GLY A 13 1.21 0.87 7.27
N VAL A 14 1.19 1.62 8.38
CA VAL A 14 2.39 2.14 9.04
C VAL A 14 3.21 1.00 9.64
N ALA A 15 2.56 0.04 10.29
CA ALA A 15 3.20 -1.16 10.81
C ALA A 15 3.84 -2.01 9.70
N CYS A 16 3.15 -2.18 8.57
CA CYS A 16 3.73 -2.85 7.40
C CYS A 16 4.94 -2.10 6.85
N LEU A 17 4.84 -0.77 6.72
CA LEU A 17 5.97 0.03 6.25
C LEU A 17 7.16 -0.07 7.20
N ARG A 18 6.95 0.10 8.53
CA ARG A 18 7.97 -0.11 9.56
C ARG A 18 8.68 -1.46 9.39
N SER A 19 7.91 -2.52 9.21
CA SER A 19 8.44 -3.88 9.02
C SER A 19 9.30 -4.00 7.77
N ALA A 20 8.87 -3.39 6.66
CA ALA A 20 9.63 -3.38 5.42
C ALA A 20 10.93 -2.57 5.54
N LEU A 21 10.91 -1.40 6.17
CA LEU A 21 12.11 -0.56 6.33
C LEU A 21 13.13 -1.20 7.29
N ASN A 22 12.67 -1.76 8.40
CA ASN A 22 13.53 -2.41 9.39
C ASN A 22 14.10 -3.73 8.88
N HIS A 23 13.47 -4.38 7.88
CA HIS A 23 14.05 -5.55 7.22
C HIS A 23 15.45 -5.27 6.62
N TYR A 24 15.73 -4.02 6.25
CA TYR A 24 17.02 -3.59 5.71
C TYR A 24 18.00 -3.06 6.76
N GLY A 25 17.85 -3.47 8.03
CA GLY A 25 18.78 -3.15 9.12
C GLY A 25 18.51 -1.83 9.85
N ASN A 26 17.35 -1.20 9.58
CA ASN A 26 16.91 -0.03 10.33
C ASN A 26 16.19 -0.43 11.62
N ASN A 27 16.03 0.52 12.53
CA ASN A 27 15.32 0.34 13.80
C ASN A 27 14.29 1.46 14.04
N PHE A 28 13.42 1.71 13.06
CA PHE A 28 12.37 2.72 13.15
C PHE A 28 11.20 2.23 14.02
N SER A 29 10.65 3.12 14.83
CA SER A 29 9.38 2.97 15.56
C SER A 29 8.18 3.41 14.70
N GLU A 30 6.93 3.14 15.12
CA GLU A 30 5.79 3.74 14.39
C GLU A 30 5.79 5.26 14.46
N LYS A 31 6.26 5.83 15.59
CA LYS A 31 6.39 7.29 15.75
C LYS A 31 7.28 7.90 14.66
N ASP A 32 8.38 7.25 14.32
CA ASP A 32 9.28 7.71 13.25
C ASP A 32 8.60 7.67 11.89
N ILE A 33 7.81 6.62 11.62
CA ILE A 33 7.04 6.52 10.37
C ILE A 33 5.97 7.63 10.33
N TRP A 34 5.22 7.82 11.41
CA TRP A 34 4.18 8.85 11.53
C TRP A 34 4.73 10.26 11.36
N ALA A 35 5.93 10.54 11.86
CA ALA A 35 6.58 11.85 11.71
C ALA A 35 6.82 12.23 10.23
N LYS A 36 6.94 11.25 9.33
CA LYS A 36 7.11 11.48 7.89
C LYS A 36 5.87 11.15 7.06
N HIS A 37 4.90 10.43 7.63
CA HIS A 37 3.70 9.99 6.93
C HIS A 37 2.62 11.06 6.89
N THR A 38 1.94 11.15 5.74
CA THR A 38 0.81 12.04 5.55
C THR A 38 -0.43 11.19 5.29
N SER A 39 -1.42 11.36 6.16
CA SER A 39 -2.73 10.72 6.04
C SER A 39 -3.77 11.70 5.55
N PHE A 40 -4.78 11.17 4.89
CA PHE A 40 -5.98 11.94 4.64
C PHE A 40 -6.88 11.91 5.88
N LYS A 41 -7.31 13.08 6.34
CA LYS A 41 -8.29 13.24 7.41
C LYS A 41 -9.59 13.73 6.78
N SER A 42 -10.63 12.92 6.81
CA SER A 42 -11.95 13.34 6.36
C SER A 42 -12.60 14.29 7.36
N GLN A 43 -13.60 15.05 6.91
CA GLN A 43 -14.30 16.04 7.73
C GLN A 43 -15.01 15.43 8.95
N ASP A 44 -15.41 14.16 8.86
CA ASP A 44 -16.02 13.38 9.94
C ASP A 44 -14.99 12.76 10.92
N GLY A 45 -13.71 13.10 10.79
CA GLY A 45 -12.62 12.57 11.64
C GLY A 45 -12.13 11.17 11.24
N GLY A 46 -12.62 10.62 10.14
CA GLY A 46 -12.04 9.43 9.52
C GLY A 46 -10.59 9.67 9.08
N ILE A 47 -9.76 8.63 9.16
CA ILE A 47 -8.37 8.68 8.69
C ILE A 47 -8.19 7.61 7.62
N LEU A 48 -7.79 8.02 6.43
CA LEU A 48 -7.46 7.13 5.32
C LEU A 48 -5.97 7.20 5.02
N ASN A 49 -5.36 6.03 4.91
CA ASN A 49 -3.94 5.85 4.61
C ASN A 49 -3.81 5.10 3.29
N PRO A 50 -3.99 5.75 2.13
CA PRO A 50 -3.85 5.07 0.86
C PRO A 50 -2.44 4.48 0.69
N ILE A 51 -2.33 3.34 0.02
CA ILE A 51 -1.03 2.67 -0.14
C ILE A 51 0.02 3.55 -0.86
N ILE A 52 -0.40 4.51 -1.70
CA ILE A 52 0.52 5.44 -2.36
C ILE A 52 1.17 6.44 -1.39
N SER A 53 0.48 6.87 -0.33
CA SER A 53 1.09 7.75 0.67
C SER A 53 2.11 7.03 1.53
N LEU A 54 1.98 5.71 1.71
CA LEU A 54 3.05 4.88 2.28
C LEU A 54 4.28 4.81 1.36
N GLY A 55 4.06 4.77 0.04
CA GLY A 55 5.13 4.85 -0.95
C GLY A 55 5.90 6.18 -0.87
N VAL A 56 5.19 7.30 -0.74
CA VAL A 56 5.79 8.62 -0.49
C VAL A 56 6.60 8.60 0.82
N THR A 57 6.05 8.03 1.89
CA THR A 57 6.77 7.90 3.16
C THR A 57 8.06 7.10 3.01
N ALA A 58 8.03 5.96 2.33
CA ALA A 58 9.23 5.17 2.07
C ALA A 58 10.30 5.96 1.29
N LEU A 59 9.91 6.76 0.28
CA LEU A 59 10.82 7.67 -0.44
C LEU A 59 11.42 8.72 0.50
N LYS A 60 10.67 9.27 1.47
CA LYS A 60 11.18 10.19 2.50
C LYS A 60 12.19 9.57 3.47
N PHE A 61 12.30 8.24 3.46
CA PHE A 61 13.34 7.48 4.16
C PHE A 61 14.49 7.05 3.22
N GLY A 62 14.48 7.46 1.95
CA GLY A 62 15.56 7.18 0.99
C GLY A 62 15.46 5.83 0.28
N PHE A 63 14.30 5.16 0.34
CA PHE A 63 14.11 3.86 -0.32
C PHE A 63 13.66 4.02 -1.77
N ASP A 64 14.14 3.14 -2.63
CA ASP A 64 13.57 2.98 -3.97
C ASP A 64 12.20 2.30 -3.91
N VAL A 65 11.18 2.97 -4.45
CA VAL A 65 9.80 2.47 -4.40
C VAL A 65 9.21 2.35 -5.79
N THR A 66 8.61 1.18 -6.04
CA THR A 66 7.72 0.97 -7.20
C THR A 66 6.31 0.67 -6.71
N TYR A 67 5.35 1.50 -7.11
CA TYR A 67 3.93 1.23 -6.90
C TYR A 67 3.38 0.44 -8.09
N PHE A 68 2.65 -0.64 -7.80
CA PHE A 68 1.90 -1.40 -8.78
C PHE A 68 0.42 -1.31 -8.45
N GLY A 69 -0.40 -0.89 -9.40
CA GLY A 69 -1.84 -0.89 -9.19
C GLY A 69 -2.61 -0.13 -10.24
N TYR A 70 -3.91 -0.40 -10.27
CA TYR A 70 -4.88 0.31 -11.09
C TYR A 70 -5.85 1.04 -10.16
N ASN A 71 -5.72 2.37 -10.07
CA ASN A 71 -6.71 3.19 -9.38
C ASN A 71 -7.34 4.17 -10.38
N PRO A 72 -8.66 4.10 -10.64
CA PRO A 72 -9.36 5.00 -11.56
C PRO A 72 -9.10 6.50 -11.32
N ILE A 73 -8.84 6.93 -10.08
CA ILE A 73 -8.47 8.33 -9.77
C ILE A 73 -7.18 8.70 -10.52
N ILE A 74 -6.19 7.81 -10.53
CA ILE A 74 -4.93 8.01 -11.26
C ILE A 74 -5.10 7.73 -12.74
N THR A 75 -5.83 6.66 -13.10
CA THR A 75 -5.75 6.05 -14.44
C THR A 75 -6.83 6.47 -15.42
N SER A 76 -8.01 6.92 -14.96
CA SER A 76 -9.13 7.29 -15.85
C SER A 76 -8.94 8.68 -16.48
N ASN A 77 -9.53 8.91 -17.66
CA ASN A 77 -9.56 10.24 -18.31
C ASN A 77 -8.19 10.91 -18.43
N ASN A 78 -7.16 10.15 -18.79
CA ASN A 78 -5.85 10.73 -19.08
C ASN A 78 -5.93 11.48 -20.42
N HIS A 79 -6.20 12.78 -20.34
CA HIS A 79 -6.26 13.71 -21.50
C HIS A 79 -4.90 13.92 -22.20
N SER A 80 -3.82 13.35 -21.66
CA SER A 80 -2.46 13.44 -22.17
C SER A 80 -1.81 12.06 -22.15
N SER A 81 -0.95 11.77 -23.13
CA SER A 81 -0.07 10.59 -23.09
C SER A 81 0.90 10.63 -21.90
N ASN A 82 1.14 11.82 -21.33
CA ASN A 82 1.96 12.02 -20.13
C ASN A 82 1.11 11.95 -18.86
N LEU A 83 1.34 10.92 -18.04
CA LEU A 83 0.65 10.72 -16.76
C LEU A 83 0.84 11.89 -15.78
N LYS A 84 2.05 12.44 -15.67
CA LYS A 84 2.35 13.53 -14.72
C LYS A 84 1.56 14.78 -15.05
N GLU A 85 1.40 15.08 -16.34
CA GLU A 85 0.60 16.22 -16.79
C GLU A 85 -0.90 16.01 -16.53
N SER A 86 -1.42 14.80 -16.80
CA SER A 86 -2.80 14.45 -16.47
C SER A 86 -3.09 14.60 -14.97
N LEU A 87 -2.19 14.09 -14.11
CA LEU A 87 -2.32 14.24 -12.67
C LEU A 87 -2.27 15.71 -12.23
N LYS A 88 -1.43 16.56 -12.84
CA LYS A 88 -1.42 18.01 -12.58
C LYS A 88 -2.76 18.67 -12.91
N LYS A 89 -3.41 18.26 -14.00
CA LYS A 89 -4.75 18.75 -14.37
C LYS A 89 -5.79 18.28 -13.35
N LYS A 90 -5.79 16.99 -13.00
CA LYS A 90 -6.69 16.42 -11.97
C LYS A 90 -6.52 17.07 -10.61
N SER A 91 -5.29 17.41 -10.20
CA SER A 91 -5.02 18.10 -8.92
C SER A 91 -5.74 19.44 -8.80
N LYS A 92 -6.01 20.11 -9.93
CA LYS A 92 -6.74 21.39 -9.97
C LYS A 92 -8.26 21.23 -9.90
N THR A 93 -8.79 20.10 -10.38
CA THR A 93 -10.25 19.89 -10.51
C THR A 93 -10.83 18.96 -9.44
N TYR A 94 -10.05 18.00 -8.96
CA TYR A 94 -10.49 17.07 -7.94
C TYR A 94 -10.53 17.78 -6.58
N PHE A 95 -11.43 17.32 -5.71
CA PHE A 95 -11.59 17.81 -4.35
C PHE A 95 -11.39 16.68 -3.34
N ASP A 96 -11.23 17.06 -2.07
CA ASP A 96 -11.21 16.15 -0.92
C ASP A 96 -10.25 14.95 -1.07
N TYR A 97 -10.70 13.71 -0.80
CA TYR A 97 -9.86 12.51 -0.91
C TYR A 97 -9.28 12.32 -2.32
N GLY A 98 -10.04 12.66 -3.37
CA GLY A 98 -9.57 12.59 -4.74
C GLY A 98 -8.38 13.51 -4.98
N LYS A 99 -8.46 14.75 -4.48
CA LYS A 99 -7.35 15.72 -4.56
C LYS A 99 -6.14 15.24 -3.78
N PHE A 100 -6.34 14.76 -2.55
CA PHE A 100 -5.29 14.19 -1.73
C PHE A 100 -4.55 13.07 -2.46
N TYR A 101 -5.30 12.09 -3.00
CA TYR A 101 -4.71 10.93 -3.67
C TYR A 101 -3.91 11.31 -4.92
N VAL A 102 -4.42 12.25 -5.72
CA VAL A 102 -3.71 12.77 -6.90
C VAL A 102 -2.44 13.53 -6.50
N ASN A 103 -2.50 14.33 -5.43
CA ASN A 103 -1.33 15.06 -4.94
C ASN A 103 -0.26 14.11 -4.41
N GLU A 104 -0.63 13.07 -3.68
CA GLU A 104 0.32 12.03 -3.24
C GLU A 104 0.94 11.29 -4.42
N ALA A 105 0.17 11.02 -5.50
CA ALA A 105 0.72 10.43 -6.72
C ALA A 105 1.71 11.36 -7.43
N LEU A 106 1.42 12.66 -7.51
CA LEU A 106 2.35 13.67 -8.04
C LEU A 106 3.61 13.78 -7.20
N HIS A 107 3.48 13.77 -5.89
CA HIS A 107 4.59 13.82 -4.95
C HIS A 107 5.47 12.57 -5.08
N PHE A 108 4.86 11.38 -5.14
CA PHE A 108 5.54 10.11 -5.37
C PHE A 108 6.40 10.14 -6.65
N LEU A 109 5.82 10.56 -7.77
CA LEU A 109 6.54 10.71 -9.04
C LEU A 109 7.61 11.80 -8.98
N GLY A 110 7.34 12.90 -8.26
CA GLY A 110 8.28 14.01 -8.06
C GLY A 110 9.54 13.61 -7.28
N MET A 111 9.40 12.67 -6.35
CA MET A 111 10.49 12.10 -5.55
C MET A 111 11.22 10.92 -6.24
N GLY A 112 10.93 10.64 -7.52
CA GLY A 112 11.56 9.55 -8.26
C GLY A 112 10.91 8.17 -8.09
N GLY A 113 9.76 8.09 -7.40
CA GLY A 113 8.96 6.88 -7.30
C GLY A 113 8.49 6.39 -8.67
N LYS A 114 8.49 5.06 -8.86
CA LYS A 114 8.12 4.43 -10.13
C LYS A 114 6.68 3.94 -10.07
N LEU A 115 5.80 4.46 -10.92
CA LEU A 115 4.41 4.01 -10.99
C LEU A 115 4.22 3.03 -12.17
N LYS A 116 3.72 1.84 -11.89
CA LYS A 116 3.33 0.84 -12.90
C LYS A 116 1.83 0.60 -12.84
N ILE A 117 1.11 1.22 -13.78
CA ILE A 117 -0.33 1.05 -13.93
C ILE A 117 -0.57 -0.32 -14.55
N ASP A 118 -1.01 -1.27 -13.73
CA ASP A 118 -1.26 -2.63 -14.18
C ASP A 118 -2.37 -3.28 -13.36
N LYS A 119 -3.18 -4.12 -14.00
CA LYS A 119 -4.08 -5.05 -13.31
C LYS A 119 -3.26 -6.26 -12.88
N LEU A 120 -3.04 -6.37 -11.58
CA LEU A 120 -2.29 -7.46 -10.99
C LEU A 120 -3.13 -8.75 -10.96
N ASN A 121 -2.46 -9.87 -11.18
CA ASN A 121 -3.00 -11.21 -11.00
C ASN A 121 -1.97 -12.05 -10.23
N ILE A 122 -2.35 -13.26 -9.82
CA ILE A 122 -1.49 -14.16 -9.03
C ILE A 122 -0.11 -14.36 -9.67
N ARG A 123 -0.04 -14.59 -10.99
CA ARG A 123 1.23 -14.78 -11.69
C ARG A 123 2.13 -13.53 -11.62
N LYS A 124 1.56 -12.34 -11.78
CA LYS A 124 2.30 -11.07 -11.67
C LYS A 124 2.78 -10.84 -10.24
N ILE A 125 1.94 -11.08 -9.25
CA ILE A 125 2.30 -10.92 -7.83
C ILE A 125 3.45 -11.87 -7.47
N LYS A 126 3.39 -13.15 -7.87
CA LYS A 126 4.49 -14.12 -7.71
C LYS A 126 5.80 -13.58 -8.28
N LYS A 127 5.79 -13.10 -9.54
CA LYS A 127 6.98 -12.50 -10.17
C LYS A 127 7.52 -11.29 -9.41
N ILE A 128 6.67 -10.46 -8.81
CA ILE A 128 7.13 -9.31 -8.02
C ILE A 128 7.76 -9.80 -6.72
N VAL A 129 7.16 -10.79 -6.05
CA VAL A 129 7.69 -11.40 -4.82
C VAL A 129 9.03 -12.07 -5.08
N ASP A 130 9.17 -12.83 -6.17
CA ASP A 130 10.44 -13.50 -6.53
C ASP A 130 11.59 -12.49 -6.72
N ARG A 131 11.28 -11.32 -7.29
CA ARG A 131 12.27 -10.27 -7.59
C ARG A 131 12.62 -9.40 -6.39
N ASN A 132 11.63 -9.07 -5.56
CA ASN A 132 11.76 -8.04 -4.51
C ASN A 132 11.69 -8.62 -3.09
N LYS A 133 11.65 -9.96 -2.95
CA LYS A 133 11.49 -10.73 -1.71
C LYS A 133 10.12 -10.58 -1.02
N PHE A 134 9.51 -9.40 -1.07
CA PHE A 134 8.19 -9.14 -0.49
C PHE A 134 7.44 -8.00 -1.19
N VAL A 135 6.12 -7.92 -0.97
CA VAL A 135 5.27 -6.80 -1.42
C VAL A 135 4.29 -6.39 -0.34
N LEU A 136 4.14 -5.09 -0.12
CA LEU A 136 3.06 -4.53 0.69
C LEU A 136 1.82 -4.40 -0.19
N VAL A 137 0.69 -4.96 0.26
CA VAL A 137 -0.58 -4.95 -0.47
C VAL A 137 -1.73 -4.47 0.41
N GLU A 138 -2.76 -3.94 -0.23
CA GLU A 138 -4.04 -3.67 0.40
C GLU A 138 -5.00 -4.79 0.05
N ILE A 139 -5.73 -5.30 1.05
CA ILE A 139 -6.71 -6.37 0.92
C ILE A 139 -7.92 -6.12 1.82
N LYS A 140 -9.00 -6.88 1.60
CA LYS A 140 -10.19 -6.91 2.43
C LYS A 140 -9.99 -7.86 3.62
N PRO A 141 -9.99 -7.37 4.87
CA PRO A 141 -9.62 -8.17 6.05
C PRO A 141 -10.58 -9.32 6.34
N VAL A 142 -11.84 -9.22 5.88
CA VAL A 142 -12.86 -10.26 6.07
C VAL A 142 -12.41 -11.62 5.52
N PHE A 143 -11.59 -11.66 4.47
CA PHE A 143 -11.08 -12.90 3.88
C PHE A 143 -9.81 -13.45 4.55
N ILE A 144 -9.28 -12.76 5.57
CA ILE A 144 -8.11 -13.24 6.34
C ILE A 144 -8.56 -13.78 7.69
N THR A 145 -9.36 -12.99 8.41
CA THR A 145 -9.68 -13.26 9.81
C THR A 145 -11.14 -13.70 10.00
N ASN A 146 -11.94 -13.76 8.93
CA ASN A 146 -13.40 -13.96 8.96
C ASN A 146 -14.11 -13.00 9.93
N LYS A 147 -13.48 -11.84 10.19
CA LYS A 147 -13.94 -10.84 11.15
C LYS A 147 -13.80 -9.45 10.54
N GLY A 148 -14.82 -8.62 10.76
CA GLY A 148 -14.83 -7.22 10.35
C GLY A 148 -15.67 -6.95 9.09
N PRO A 149 -15.88 -5.65 8.77
CA PRO A 149 -16.78 -5.26 7.69
C PRO A 149 -16.14 -5.47 6.31
N ILE A 150 -16.94 -5.92 5.34
CA ILE A 150 -16.54 -6.12 3.93
C ILE A 150 -15.94 -4.85 3.30
N LYS A 151 -16.40 -3.68 3.74
CA LYS A 151 -15.93 -2.38 3.23
C LYS A 151 -14.58 -1.92 3.80
N ALA A 152 -14.06 -2.57 4.85
CA ALA A 152 -12.75 -2.19 5.39
C ALA A 152 -11.61 -2.54 4.42
N ASN A 153 -10.58 -1.71 4.44
CA ASN A 153 -9.30 -2.00 3.80
C ASN A 153 -8.28 -2.31 4.88
N HIS A 154 -7.42 -3.29 4.63
CA HIS A 154 -6.34 -3.69 5.51
C HIS A 154 -5.05 -3.84 4.72
N LYS A 155 -3.92 -3.59 5.36
CA LYS A 155 -2.62 -3.69 4.71
C LYS A 155 -1.82 -4.80 5.34
N VAL A 156 -1.19 -5.58 4.48
CA VAL A 156 -0.40 -6.76 4.84
C VAL A 156 0.84 -6.83 3.97
N ILE A 157 1.76 -7.74 4.32
CA ILE A 157 2.94 -8.01 3.49
C ILE A 157 2.90 -9.45 2.99
N VAL A 158 2.99 -9.63 1.68
CA VAL A 158 3.24 -10.95 1.07
C VAL A 158 4.74 -11.16 1.03
N LYS A 159 5.26 -12.14 1.77
CA LYS A 159 6.71 -12.42 1.88
C LYS A 159 7.20 -13.63 1.08
N GLY A 160 6.29 -14.28 0.38
CA GLY A 160 6.57 -15.54 -0.31
C GLY A 160 5.28 -16.28 -0.68
N TYR A 161 5.44 -17.45 -1.28
CA TYR A 161 4.34 -18.36 -1.60
C TYR A 161 4.85 -19.80 -1.62
N ASN A 162 3.91 -20.75 -1.59
CA ASN A 162 4.16 -22.16 -1.87
C ASN A 162 3.10 -22.69 -2.85
N LYS A 163 3.02 -24.02 -3.03
CA LYS A 163 2.02 -24.64 -3.91
C LYS A 163 0.57 -24.36 -3.49
N ARG A 164 0.33 -24.09 -2.21
CA ARG A 164 -1.01 -23.89 -1.64
C ARG A 164 -1.45 -22.42 -1.64
N GLY A 165 -0.53 -21.46 -1.55
CA GLY A 165 -0.92 -20.05 -1.42
C GLY A 165 0.21 -19.07 -1.12
N PHE A 166 -0.17 -17.82 -0.83
CA PHE A 166 0.72 -16.74 -0.40
C PHE A 166 0.95 -16.78 1.11
N LYS A 167 2.20 -16.54 1.53
CA LYS A 167 2.57 -16.30 2.93
C LYS A 167 2.38 -14.82 3.23
N VAL A 168 1.36 -14.51 4.03
CA VAL A 168 0.90 -13.16 4.34
C VAL A 168 1.19 -12.84 5.79
N LEU A 169 1.94 -11.77 6.02
CA LEU A 169 2.21 -11.23 7.34
C LEU A 169 1.17 -10.17 7.70
N ASN A 170 0.47 -10.39 8.80
CA ASN A 170 -0.61 -9.53 9.27
C ASN A 170 -0.13 -8.66 10.44
N PRO A 171 -0.12 -7.32 10.31
CA PRO A 171 0.30 -6.44 11.39
C PRO A 171 -0.72 -6.39 12.56
N SER A 172 -1.97 -6.84 12.39
CA SER A 172 -2.96 -6.76 13.48
C SER A 172 -2.62 -7.62 14.67
N ASP A 173 -2.03 -8.79 14.43
CA ASP A 173 -1.64 -9.75 15.45
C ASP A 173 -0.19 -10.23 15.32
N ALA A 174 0.56 -9.64 14.38
CA ALA A 174 1.95 -9.98 14.07
C ALA A 174 2.16 -11.47 13.70
N LYS A 175 1.17 -12.09 13.04
CA LYS A 175 1.25 -13.49 12.61
C LYS A 175 1.43 -13.64 11.11
N GLU A 176 1.96 -14.82 10.73
CA GLU A 176 1.97 -15.30 9.35
C GLU A 176 0.74 -16.17 9.08
N TYR A 177 0.11 -15.93 7.95
CA TYR A 177 -1.01 -16.70 7.41
C TYR A 177 -0.63 -17.29 6.06
N LEU A 178 -1.18 -18.45 5.75
CA LEU A 178 -1.15 -19.01 4.41
C LEU A 178 -2.53 -18.80 3.78
N LEU A 179 -2.65 -17.83 2.88
CA LEU A 179 -3.87 -17.60 2.11
C LEU A 179 -3.76 -18.33 0.78
N ASP A 180 -4.71 -19.22 0.50
CA ASP A 180 -4.79 -19.84 -0.81
C ASP A 180 -4.99 -18.78 -1.90
N PHE A 181 -4.67 -19.14 -3.16
CA PHE A 181 -4.65 -18.16 -4.24
C PHE A 181 -6.01 -17.55 -4.55
N ASP A 182 -7.09 -18.31 -4.37
CA ASP A 182 -8.45 -17.87 -4.67
C ASP A 182 -8.95 -16.92 -3.58
N THR A 183 -8.78 -17.30 -2.32
CA THR A 183 -9.06 -16.43 -1.17
C THR A 183 -8.24 -15.15 -1.23
N PHE A 184 -6.96 -15.22 -1.60
CA PHE A 184 -6.13 -14.04 -1.77
C PHE A 184 -6.66 -13.13 -2.89
N LEU A 185 -7.08 -13.69 -4.03
CA LEU A 185 -7.61 -12.91 -5.14
C LEU A 185 -8.95 -12.24 -4.81
N LEU A 186 -9.80 -12.90 -4.03
CA LEU A 186 -11.06 -12.31 -3.53
C LEU A 186 -10.79 -11.17 -2.54
N ALA A 187 -9.70 -11.27 -1.78
CA ALA A 187 -9.30 -10.24 -0.83
C ALA A 187 -8.65 -9.01 -1.49
N PHE A 188 -8.00 -9.16 -2.63
CA PHE A 188 -7.12 -8.16 -3.26
C PHE A 188 -7.86 -7.28 -4.28
#